data_AF-A0A8J3R8H6-F1
#
_entry.id   AF-A0A8J3R8H6-F1
#
_cell.length_a   1.000
_cell.length_b   1.000
_cell.length_c   1.000
_cell.angle_alpha   90.00
_cell.angle_beta   90.00
_cell.angle_gamma   90.00
#
_symmetry.space_group_name_H-M   'P 1'
#
loop_
_entity.id
_entity.type
_entity.pdbx_description
1 polymer ?
#
loop_
_entity_poly.entity_id
_entity_poly.type
_entity_poly.pdbx_seq_one_letter_code
_entity_poly.pdbx_strand_id
1 'polypeptide(L)'
;MTETRDFHLGDILTITTEFMVTPNGVDGIYQILNWMTGDNLFTHQLPRATRECAPDLLRQHPDLAAVTVPAFGDDEREVWAWLDEQVRRYGETRPVAPLHPDGHTRIDPLTELRMIAPHVPVIGVEIPPTTEETNHA
;
A
#
# COMPACT_ATOMS: atom_id res chain seq x y z
N MET A 1 0.14 13.43 -20.88
CA MET A 1 1.04 13.19 -19.74
C MET A 1 0.27 12.29 -18.79
N THR A 2 0.84 11.18 -18.35
CA THR A 2 0.27 10.40 -17.25
C THR A 2 0.37 11.23 -15.98
N GLU A 3 -0.75 11.44 -15.28
CA GLU A 3 -0.78 12.13 -13.99
C GLU A 3 0.03 11.31 -12.98
N THR A 4 0.91 11.97 -12.23
CA THR A 4 1.74 11.35 -11.20
C THR A 4 1.48 11.99 -9.85
N ARG A 5 1.62 11.20 -8.78
CA ARG A 5 1.58 11.69 -7.39
C ARG A 5 2.87 11.31 -6.69
N ASP A 6 3.39 12.21 -5.86
CA ASP A 6 4.60 11.96 -5.08
C ASP A 6 4.31 11.05 -3.87
N PHE A 7 5.17 10.06 -3.67
CA PHE A 7 5.16 9.16 -2.52
C PHE A 7 6.52 9.13 -1.84
N HIS A 8 6.53 8.83 -0.54
CA HIS A 8 7.78 8.68 0.20
C HIS A 8 8.52 7.43 -0.28
N LEU A 9 9.85 7.48 -0.32
CA LEU A 9 10.69 6.37 -0.76
C LEU A 9 10.39 5.09 0.00
N GLY A 10 10.15 5.20 1.31
CA GLY A 10 9.74 4.08 2.17
C GLY A 10 8.44 3.39 1.74
N ASP A 11 7.48 4.11 1.15
CA ASP A 11 6.24 3.51 0.61
C ASP A 11 6.58 2.62 -0.60
N ILE A 12 7.39 3.15 -1.52
CA ILE A 12 7.82 2.45 -2.74
C ILE A 12 8.68 1.23 -2.39
N LEU A 13 9.62 1.38 -1.46
CA LEU A 13 10.47 0.28 -0.98
C LEU A 13 9.64 -0.79 -0.27
N THR A 14 8.59 -0.41 0.46
CA THR A 14 7.69 -1.38 1.09
C THR A 14 7.00 -2.27 0.05
N ILE A 15 6.54 -1.69 -1.06
CA ILE A 15 5.88 -2.47 -2.12
C ILE A 15 6.89 -3.33 -2.91
N THR A 16 8.08 -2.80 -3.19
CA THR A 16 9.05 -3.47 -4.08
C THR A 16 9.93 -4.49 -3.37
N THR A 17 10.07 -4.40 -2.04
CA THR A 17 10.91 -5.31 -1.25
C THR A 17 10.11 -6.23 -0.32
N GLU A 18 8.81 -5.97 -0.14
CA GLU A 18 7.92 -6.64 0.81
C GLU A 18 8.29 -6.43 2.30
N PHE A 19 9.24 -5.55 2.62
CA PHE A 19 9.58 -5.16 3.99
C PHE A 19 8.88 -3.86 4.39
N MET A 20 8.22 -3.83 5.54
CA MET A 20 7.54 -2.64 6.04
C MET A 20 8.55 -1.58 6.52
N VAL A 21 8.86 -0.63 5.65
CA VAL A 21 9.80 0.49 5.89
C VAL A 21 9.17 1.85 5.58
N THR A 22 7.85 1.88 5.41
CA THR A 22 7.07 3.10 5.23
C THR A 22 6.98 3.87 6.56
N PRO A 23 7.28 5.18 6.58
CA PRO A 23 7.15 6.00 7.79
C PRO A 23 5.68 6.26 8.17
N ASN A 24 4.75 6.08 7.22
CA ASN A 24 3.32 6.25 7.43
C ASN A 24 2.62 4.94 7.82
N GLY A 25 3.39 3.89 8.13
CA GLY A 25 2.85 2.57 8.45
C GLY A 25 1.91 2.04 7.37
N VAL A 26 0.88 1.31 7.79
CA VAL A 26 -0.06 0.67 6.86
C VAL A 26 -0.82 1.69 5.99
N ASP A 27 -1.02 2.93 6.47
CA ASP A 27 -1.69 3.96 5.68
C ASP A 27 -0.88 4.33 4.42
N GLY A 28 0.45 4.33 4.50
CA GLY A 28 1.32 4.54 3.34
C GLY A 28 1.13 3.46 2.27
N ILE A 29 0.97 2.21 2.69
CA ILE A 29 0.70 1.05 1.82
C ILE A 29 -0.65 1.24 1.11
N TYR A 30 -1.71 1.60 1.86
CA TYR A 30 -3.01 1.87 1.25
C TYR A 30 -2.95 3.02 0.25
N GLN A 31 -2.29 4.12 0.61
CA GLN A 31 -2.23 5.31 -0.24
C GLN A 31 -1.58 5.01 -1.59
N ILE A 32 -0.41 4.35 -1.61
CA ILE A 32 0.29 4.05 -2.86
C ILE A 32 -0.45 2.99 -3.68
N LEU A 33 -0.96 1.93 -3.05
CA LEU A 33 -1.65 0.86 -3.78
C LEU A 33 -3.00 1.34 -4.33
N ASN A 34 -3.79 2.08 -3.57
CA ASN A 34 -5.06 2.65 -4.06
C ASN A 34 -4.82 3.66 -5.18
N TRP A 35 -3.76 4.48 -5.09
CA TRP A 35 -3.37 5.37 -6.17
C TRP A 35 -2.99 4.59 -7.44
N MET A 36 -2.12 3.60 -7.31
CA MET A 36 -1.63 2.85 -8.47
C MET A 36 -2.71 2.02 -9.15
N THR A 37 -3.60 1.43 -8.37
CA THR A 37 -4.67 0.55 -8.88
C THR A 37 -5.94 1.30 -9.27
N GLY A 38 -6.13 2.53 -8.77
CA GLY A 38 -7.41 3.25 -8.88
C GLY A 38 -8.54 2.57 -8.10
N ASP A 39 -8.22 1.73 -7.12
CA ASP A 39 -9.21 1.01 -6.30
C ASP A 39 -9.25 1.52 -4.84
N ASN A 40 -10.19 1.01 -4.07
CA ASN A 40 -10.28 1.17 -2.62
C ASN A 40 -10.15 -0.21 -1.96
N LEU A 41 -8.90 -0.65 -1.80
CA LEU A 41 -8.56 -2.01 -1.39
C LEU A 41 -8.87 -2.27 0.09
N PHE A 42 -9.18 -3.53 0.41
CA PHE A 42 -9.24 -4.04 1.78
C PHE A 42 -7.92 -4.74 2.16
N THR A 43 -7.64 -4.88 3.46
CA THR A 43 -6.36 -5.43 3.98
C THR A 43 -5.95 -6.75 3.33
N HIS A 44 -6.92 -7.65 3.12
CA HIS A 44 -6.65 -8.97 2.54
C HIS A 44 -6.33 -8.95 1.04
N GLN A 45 -6.61 -7.84 0.35
CA GLN A 45 -6.33 -7.65 -1.07
C GLN A 45 -4.93 -7.05 -1.31
N LEU A 46 -4.34 -6.42 -0.28
CA LEU A 46 -3.02 -5.77 -0.37
C LEU A 46 -1.93 -6.70 -0.92
N PRO A 47 -1.81 -7.99 -0.50
CA PRO A 47 -0.74 -8.87 -1.01
C PRO A 47 -0.80 -9.10 -2.53
N ARG A 48 -2.00 -9.13 -3.12
CA ARG A 48 -2.14 -9.23 -4.58
C ARG A 48 -1.80 -7.91 -5.24
N ALA A 49 -2.35 -6.80 -4.75
CA ALA A 49 -2.07 -5.47 -5.28
C ALA A 49 -0.57 -5.13 -5.23
N THR A 50 0.15 -5.50 -4.15
CA THR A 50 1.60 -5.38 -4.04
C THR A 50 2.31 -6.10 -5.18
N ARG A 51 1.96 -7.37 -5.45
CA ARG A 51 2.56 -8.16 -6.54
C ARG A 51 2.30 -7.58 -7.93
N GLU A 52 1.14 -6.97 -8.13
CA GLU A 52 0.78 -6.29 -9.39
C GLU A 52 1.54 -4.96 -9.54
N CYS A 53 1.68 -4.18 -8.46
CA CYS A 53 2.31 -2.85 -8.47
C CYS A 53 3.84 -2.88 -8.49
N ALA A 54 4.47 -3.84 -7.78
CA ALA A 54 5.92 -3.92 -7.63
C ALA A 54 6.71 -3.89 -8.96
N PRO A 55 6.41 -4.71 -9.98
CA PRO A 55 7.16 -4.67 -11.24
C PRO A 55 6.97 -3.35 -11.99
N ASP A 56 5.84 -2.67 -11.81
CA ASP A 56 5.58 -1.36 -12.41
C ASP A 56 6.40 -0.27 -11.72
N LEU A 57 6.41 -0.24 -10.39
CA LEU A 57 7.24 0.67 -9.60
C LEU A 57 8.73 0.53 -9.96
N LEU A 58 9.24 -0.68 -10.13
CA LEU A 58 10.62 -0.91 -10.55
C LEU A 58 10.89 -0.46 -11.98
N ARG A 59 9.89 -0.48 -12.87
CA ARG A 59 10.02 0.07 -14.23
C ARG A 59 10.03 1.60 -14.22
N GLN A 60 9.23 2.21 -13.35
CA GLN A 60 9.20 3.66 -13.13
C GLN A 60 10.48 4.15 -12.42
N HIS A 61 11.07 3.33 -11.56
CA HIS A 61 12.27 3.64 -10.75
C HIS A 61 13.32 2.51 -10.83
N PRO A 62 13.99 2.32 -11.98
CA PRO A 62 14.92 1.19 -12.16
C PRO A 62 16.12 1.18 -11.22
N ASP A 63 16.50 2.34 -10.67
CA ASP A 63 17.57 2.47 -9.67
C ASP A 63 17.25 1.76 -8.36
N LEU A 64 15.97 1.56 -8.04
CA LEU A 64 15.53 0.88 -6.82
C LEU A 64 15.58 -0.65 -6.92
N ALA A 65 15.69 -1.23 -8.12
CA ALA A 65 15.73 -2.69 -8.31
C ALA A 65 16.95 -3.36 -7.66
N ALA A 66 18.00 -2.60 -7.36
CA ALA A 66 19.20 -3.07 -6.68
C ALA A 66 19.13 -2.92 -5.15
N VAL A 67 18.06 -2.34 -4.60
CA VAL A 67 17.92 -2.13 -3.16
C VAL A 67 17.63 -3.46 -2.49
N THR A 68 18.51 -3.85 -1.57
CA THR A 68 18.32 -5.03 -0.70
C THR A 68 18.14 -4.56 0.73
N VAL A 69 17.07 -5.03 1.37
CA VAL A 69 16.83 -4.76 2.79
C VAL A 69 17.71 -5.68 3.64
N PRO A 70 18.55 -5.16 4.55
CA PRO A 70 19.37 -5.98 5.42
C PRO A 70 18.49 -6.74 6.43
N ALA A 71 19.05 -7.79 7.03
CA ALA A 71 18.44 -8.39 8.21
C ALA A 71 18.62 -7.43 9.39
N PHE A 72 17.51 -6.84 9.86
CA PHE A 72 17.49 -6.03 11.07
C PHE A 72 17.50 -6.91 12.32
N GLY A 73 18.10 -6.41 13.39
CA GLY A 73 17.92 -6.96 14.73
C GLY A 73 16.56 -6.59 15.34
N ASP A 74 16.46 -6.71 16.66
CA ASP A 74 15.23 -6.39 17.41
C ASP A 74 15.06 -4.88 17.70
N ASP A 75 15.91 -4.02 17.11
CA ASP A 75 15.89 -2.57 17.31
C ASP A 75 15.34 -1.84 16.09
N GLU A 76 14.14 -1.28 16.23
CA GLU A 76 13.46 -0.51 15.18
C GLU A 76 14.31 0.68 14.65
N ARG A 77 15.22 1.22 15.47
CA ARG A 77 16.11 2.31 15.03
C ARG A 77 17.04 1.90 13.89
N GLU A 78 17.33 0.61 13.73
CA GLU A 78 18.11 0.10 12.61
C GLU A 78 17.35 0.26 11.29
N VAL A 79 16.03 0.04 11.30
CA VAL A 79 15.15 0.23 10.13
C VAL A 79 15.15 1.69 9.70
N TRP A 80 14.95 2.60 10.66
CA TRP A 80 14.88 4.03 10.36
C TRP A 80 16.24 4.61 9.93
N ALA A 81 17.34 4.19 10.57
CA ALA A 81 18.68 4.60 10.14
C ALA A 81 19.01 4.11 8.72
N TRP A 82 18.59 2.89 8.37
CA TRP A 82 18.74 2.36 7.01
C TRP A 82 17.89 3.13 6.01
N LEU A 83 16.64 3.45 6.35
CA LEU A 83 15.75 4.24 5.49
C LEU A 83 16.32 5.65 5.26
N ASP A 84 16.85 6.31 6.30
CA ASP A 84 17.51 7.62 6.19
C ASP A 84 18.73 7.58 5.24
N GLU A 85 19.47 6.47 5.21
CA GLU A 85 20.52 6.25 4.21
C GLU A 85 19.95 6.11 2.80
N GLN A 86 18.87 5.35 2.62
CA GLN A 86 18.22 5.21 1.31
C GLN A 86 17.67 6.55 0.82
N VAL A 87 17.03 7.34 1.70
CA VAL A 87 16.53 8.68 1.41
C VAL A 87 17.67 9.62 1.00
N ARG A 88 18.82 9.59 1.67
CA ARG A 88 19.98 10.39 1.26
C ARG A 88 20.54 9.98 -0.11
N ARG A 89 20.43 8.69 -0.46
CA ARG A 89 20.97 8.14 -1.71
C ARG A 89 20.04 8.32 -2.91
N TYR A 90 18.75 8.11 -2.71
CA TYR A 90 17.74 8.07 -3.77
C TYR A 90 16.76 9.24 -3.70
N GLY A 91 16.80 10.07 -2.66
CA GLY A 91 15.83 11.14 -2.44
C GLY A 91 14.62 10.68 -1.61
N GLU A 92 13.97 11.64 -0.97
CA GLU A 92 12.89 11.38 -0.01
C GLU A 92 11.57 10.98 -0.67
N THR A 93 11.21 11.65 -1.77
CA THR A 93 9.97 11.39 -2.49
C THR A 93 10.24 11.11 -3.97
N ARG A 94 9.36 10.31 -4.58
CA ARG A 94 9.39 9.99 -6.02
C ARG A 94 7.99 10.09 -6.63
N PRO A 95 7.87 10.55 -7.88
CA PRO A 95 6.60 10.58 -8.60
C PRO A 95 6.21 9.17 -9.04
N VAL A 96 5.00 8.75 -8.69
CA VAL A 96 4.42 7.44 -9.08
C VAL A 96 3.23 7.67 -10.00
N ALA A 97 3.25 7.01 -11.15
CA ALA A 97 2.12 6.92 -12.08
C ALA A 97 1.21 5.72 -11.73
N PRO A 98 -0.09 5.80 -12.03
CA PRO A 98 -0.98 4.65 -11.93
C PRO A 98 -0.58 3.53 -12.89
N LEU A 99 -1.04 2.31 -12.57
CA LEU A 99 -0.91 1.17 -13.46
C LEU A 99 -1.67 1.43 -14.77
N HIS A 100 -1.23 0.74 -15.83
CA HIS A 100 -2.08 0.56 -17.00
C HIS A 100 -3.42 -0.05 -16.56
N PRO A 101 -4.56 0.28 -17.20
CA PRO A 101 -5.87 -0.29 -16.84
C PRO A 101 -5.89 -1.83 -16.79
N ASP A 102 -5.09 -2.48 -17.64
CA ASP A 102 -4.96 -3.95 -17.67
C ASP A 102 -3.95 -4.52 -16.65
N GLY A 103 -3.27 -3.65 -15.89
CA GLY A 103 -2.25 -4.01 -14.90
C GLY A 103 -2.82 -4.38 -13.53
N HIS A 104 -4.11 -4.13 -13.28
CA HIS A 104 -4.78 -4.45 -12.02
C HIS A 104 -6.03 -5.29 -12.28
N THR A 105 -6.14 -6.44 -11.59
CA THR A 105 -7.38 -7.22 -11.63
C THR A 105 -8.30 -6.76 -10.51
N ARG A 106 -9.40 -6.08 -10.85
CA ARG A 106 -10.42 -5.70 -9.87
C ARG A 106 -11.23 -6.93 -9.45
N ILE A 107 -11.22 -7.25 -8.15
CA ILE A 107 -12.01 -8.33 -7.56
C ILE A 107 -12.87 -7.74 -6.44
N ASP A 108 -14.17 -8.04 -6.42
CA ASP A 108 -15.05 -7.67 -5.31
C ASP A 108 -14.47 -8.17 -3.98
N PRO A 109 -14.35 -7.32 -2.93
CA PRO A 109 -13.66 -7.68 -1.71
C PRO A 109 -14.21 -8.93 -1.00
N LEU A 110 -15.53 -9.15 -1.04
CA LEU A 110 -16.17 -10.34 -0.45
C LEU A 110 -15.91 -11.58 -1.30
N THR A 111 -15.89 -11.43 -2.62
CA THR A 111 -15.50 -12.49 -3.55
C THR A 111 -14.05 -12.91 -3.33
N GLU A 112 -13.12 -11.96 -3.22
CA GLU A 112 -11.70 -12.25 -2.94
C GLU A 112 -11.51 -12.89 -1.56
N LEU A 113 -12.24 -12.40 -0.54
CA LEU A 113 -12.22 -13.01 0.80
C LEU A 113 -12.62 -14.50 0.76
N ARG A 114 -13.65 -14.85 -0.02
CA ARG A 114 -14.07 -16.25 -0.20
C ARG A 114 -13.04 -17.10 -0.94
N MET A 115 -12.21 -16.52 -1.80
CA MET A 115 -11.14 -17.25 -2.48
C MET A 115 -10.03 -17.65 -1.51
N ILE A 116 -9.69 -16.76 -0.56
CA ILE A 116 -8.59 -16.98 0.40
C ILE A 116 -9.04 -17.71 1.67
N ALA A 117 -10.30 -17.55 2.07
CA ALA A 117 -10.86 -18.05 3.31
C ALA A 117 -12.30 -18.54 3.12
N PRO A 118 -12.52 -19.60 2.32
CA PRO A 118 -13.86 -20.05 1.91
C PRO A 118 -14.77 -20.51 3.06
N HIS A 119 -14.17 -20.81 4.22
CA HIS A 119 -14.87 -21.33 5.40
C HIS A 119 -15.21 -20.25 6.43
N VAL A 120 -14.74 -19.00 6.24
CA VAL A 120 -14.99 -17.92 7.20
C VAL A 120 -16.39 -17.35 6.97
N PRO A 121 -17.28 -17.36 7.97
CA PRO A 121 -18.61 -16.75 7.84
C PRO A 121 -18.48 -15.22 7.75
N VAL A 122 -19.26 -14.61 6.85
CA VAL A 122 -19.40 -13.15 6.76
C VAL A 122 -20.62 -12.75 7.58
N ILE A 123 -20.41 -11.89 8.59
CA ILE A 123 -21.48 -11.35 9.44
C ILE A 123 -21.77 -9.93 8.96
N GLY A 124 -22.96 -9.71 8.40
CA GLY A 124 -23.45 -8.37 8.09
C GLY A 124 -23.84 -7.64 9.36
N VAL A 125 -23.26 -6.48 9.62
CA VAL A 125 -23.62 -5.60 10.73
C VAL A 125 -24.34 -4.39 10.15
N GLU A 126 -25.62 -4.23 10.50
CA GLU A 126 -26.41 -3.05 10.16
C GLU A 126 -26.25 -2.00 11.26
N ILE A 127 -25.72 -0.83 10.92
CA ILE A 127 -25.65 0.30 11.85
C ILE A 127 -26.99 1.03 11.75
N PRO A 128 -27.79 1.09 12.83
CA PRO A 128 -29.04 1.84 12.80
C PRO A 128 -28.75 3.33 12.60
N PRO A 129 -29.67 4.08 11.95
CA PRO A 129 -29.49 5.51 11.78
C PRO A 129 -29.31 6.18 13.15
N THR A 130 -28.35 7.08 13.26
CA THR A 130 -28.11 7.84 14.48
C THR A 130 -29.37 8.63 14.81
N THR A 131 -29.99 8.39 15.97
CA THR A 131 -31.05 9.26 16.47
C THR A 131 -30.42 10.62 16.75
N GLU A 132 -30.64 11.59 15.87
CA GLU A 132 -30.40 13.00 16.23
C GLU A 132 -31.27 13.29 17.44
N GLU A 133 -30.65 13.52 18.60
CA GLU A 133 -31.34 14.09 19.74
C GLU A 133 -31.80 15.50 19.33
N THR A 134 -33.08 15.60 19.01
CA THR A 134 -33.80 16.88 18.96
C THR A 134 -33.75 17.49 20.35
N ASN A 135 -32.73 18.32 20.60
CA ASN A 135 -32.75 19.28 21.69
C ASN A 135 -33.91 20.25 21.44
N HIS A 136 -35.04 19.97 22.07
CA HIS A 136 -36.15 20.90 22.17
C HIS A 136 -35.93 21.85 23.36
N ALA A 137 -35.97 23.14 23.01
CA ALA A 137 -36.26 24.33 23.81
C ALA A 137 -35.17 24.88 24.74
#